data_AF-A0A0Q7KJ09-F1
#
_entry.id   AF-A0A0Q7KJ09-F1
#
_cell.length_a   1.000
_cell.length_b   1.000
_cell.length_c   1.000
_cell.angle_alpha   90.00
_cell.angle_beta   90.00
_cell.angle_gamma   90.00
#
_symmetry.space_group_name_H-M   'P 1'
#
loop_
_entity.id
_entity.type
_entity.pdbx_description
1 polymer ?
#
loop_
_entity_poly.entity_id
_entity_poly.type
_entity_poly.pdbx_seq_one_letter_code
_entity_poly.pdbx_strand_id
1 'polypeptide(L)'
;MHPCPCCGYRTLPSRGDYELCPVCWWEDEGTEPWEISGPNGQSLVEAQHAFLTDDRPYRQREGTVRAPRKKKARDPAWRPLERTPELMARADQAGADYMRSFDEDRRRHAKETAADPEGPMEGYNSDVETLRAEAPDLSYREVRDRLRQITSEHGVPMSSTHIRFASRLMTDEGYYRGHPLRTAAWMVRHARPRTYRQRWEEVRTGTIRFSFAR
;
A
#
# COMPACT_ATOMS: atom_id res chain seq x y z
N MET A 1 -13.33 -25.23 12.40
CA MET A 1 -12.30 -24.98 11.36
C MET A 1 -12.79 -25.59 10.07
N HIS A 2 -12.88 -24.77 9.03
CA HIS A 2 -13.39 -25.12 7.72
C HIS A 2 -12.25 -25.48 6.76
N PRO A 3 -12.50 -26.37 5.79
CA PRO A 3 -11.54 -26.64 4.74
C PRO A 3 -11.33 -25.39 3.88
N CYS A 4 -10.06 -25.03 3.67
CA CYS A 4 -9.71 -24.03 2.66
C CYS A 4 -10.17 -24.52 1.28
N PRO A 5 -10.85 -23.69 0.47
CA PRO A 5 -11.33 -24.11 -0.83
C PRO A 5 -10.19 -24.47 -1.79
N CYS A 6 -9.03 -23.83 -1.69
CA CYS A 6 -7.87 -24.10 -2.54
C CYS A 6 -7.16 -25.42 -2.19
N CYS A 7 -6.75 -25.61 -0.93
CA CYS A 7 -5.93 -26.77 -0.57
C CYS A 7 -6.68 -27.88 0.17
N GLY A 8 -7.91 -27.66 0.63
CA GLY A 8 -8.72 -28.62 1.38
C GLY A 8 -8.30 -28.85 2.82
N TYR A 9 -7.20 -28.26 3.30
CA TYR A 9 -6.81 -28.36 4.70
C TYR A 9 -7.73 -27.55 5.61
N ARG A 10 -8.09 -28.10 6.78
CA ARG A 10 -8.93 -27.42 7.77
C ARG A 10 -8.16 -26.34 8.51
N THR A 11 -8.02 -25.19 7.86
CA THR A 11 -7.20 -24.08 8.34
C THR A 11 -8.00 -22.84 8.70
N LEU A 12 -9.18 -22.65 8.11
CA LEU A 12 -9.94 -21.42 8.22
C LEU A 12 -10.88 -21.45 9.44
N PRO A 13 -11.08 -20.33 10.16
CA PRO A 13 -12.06 -20.24 11.23
C PRO A 13 -13.50 -20.28 10.71
N SER A 14 -13.76 -19.71 9.54
CA SER A 14 -15.04 -19.66 8.80
C SER A 14 -14.80 -19.66 7.28
N ARG A 15 -15.86 -19.64 6.45
CA ARG A 15 -15.77 -19.62 4.99
C ARG A 15 -16.22 -18.26 4.46
N GLY A 16 -15.51 -17.70 3.48
CA GLY A 16 -15.86 -16.43 2.85
C GLY A 16 -15.60 -15.18 3.70
N ASP A 17 -14.87 -15.30 4.81
CA ASP A 17 -14.61 -14.21 5.75
C ASP A 17 -13.19 -13.62 5.60
N TYR A 18 -12.61 -13.65 4.40
CA TYR A 18 -11.31 -13.05 4.07
C TYR A 18 -10.12 -13.64 4.86
N GLU A 19 -10.25 -14.91 5.25
CA GLU A 19 -9.23 -15.59 6.04
C GLU A 19 -8.14 -16.17 5.16
N LEU A 20 -6.87 -15.89 5.52
CA LEU A 20 -5.70 -16.39 4.80
C LEU A 20 -5.37 -17.82 5.23
N CYS A 21 -5.27 -18.72 4.25
CA CYS A 21 -4.86 -20.09 4.50
C CYS A 21 -3.33 -20.17 4.74
N PRO A 22 -2.85 -20.57 5.94
CA PRO A 22 -1.41 -20.67 6.23
C PRO A 22 -0.71 -21.85 5.53
N VAL A 23 -1.40 -22.62 4.68
CA VAL A 23 -0.84 -23.77 3.94
C VAL A 23 -0.65 -23.46 2.46
N CYS A 24 -1.63 -22.79 1.84
CA CYS A 24 -1.60 -22.46 0.42
C CYS A 24 -1.76 -20.96 0.16
N TRP A 25 -1.72 -20.13 1.19
CA TRP A 25 -1.80 -18.66 1.12
C TRP A 25 -3.04 -18.08 0.40
N TRP A 26 -4.04 -18.90 0.10
CA TRP A 26 -5.31 -18.45 -0.46
C TRP A 26 -6.12 -17.65 0.57
N GLU A 27 -6.55 -16.45 0.21
CA GLU A 27 -7.51 -15.65 0.96
C GLU A 27 -8.95 -16.04 0.57
N ASP A 28 -9.73 -16.55 1.53
CA ASP A 28 -11.09 -17.04 1.26
C ASP A 28 -12.13 -15.91 1.35
N GLU A 29 -12.34 -15.21 0.24
CA GLU A 29 -13.35 -14.15 0.09
C GLU A 29 -14.71 -14.65 -0.45
N GLY A 30 -14.85 -15.97 -0.69
CA GLY A 30 -16.12 -16.56 -1.11
C GLY A 30 -16.52 -16.30 -2.57
N THR A 31 -15.56 -15.94 -3.43
CA THR A 31 -15.79 -15.77 -4.88
C THR A 31 -16.08 -17.09 -5.60
N GLU A 32 -16.75 -16.98 -6.75
CA GLU A 32 -17.04 -18.14 -7.58
C GLU A 32 -15.75 -18.78 -8.14
N PRO A 33 -15.73 -20.10 -8.41
CA PRO A 33 -14.48 -20.78 -8.73
C PRO A 33 -13.72 -20.30 -9.98
N TRP A 34 -14.43 -19.71 -10.94
CA TRP A 34 -13.91 -19.17 -12.19
C TRP A 34 -13.62 -17.66 -12.12
N GLU A 35 -14.08 -16.96 -11.08
CA GLU A 35 -13.86 -15.53 -10.95
C GLU A 35 -12.43 -15.24 -10.49
N ILE A 36 -11.86 -14.14 -10.99
CA ILE A 36 -10.56 -13.67 -10.51
C ILE A 36 -10.75 -13.10 -9.11
N SER A 37 -10.02 -13.70 -8.17
CA SER A 37 -9.92 -13.13 -6.84
C SER A 37 -8.92 -11.97 -6.83
N GLY A 38 -9.38 -10.78 -6.49
CA GLY A 38 -8.55 -9.57 -6.38
C GLY A 38 -7.31 -9.77 -5.49
N PRO A 39 -7.46 -10.19 -4.21
CA PRO A 39 -6.30 -10.41 -3.33
C PRO A 39 -5.39 -11.55 -3.78
N ASN A 40 -5.92 -12.58 -4.44
CA ASN A 40 -5.14 -13.75 -4.86
C ASN A 40 -4.54 -13.63 -6.28
N GLY A 41 -5.02 -12.68 -7.09
CA GLY A 41 -4.57 -12.40 -8.46
C GLY A 41 -4.84 -13.52 -9.47
N GLN A 42 -5.68 -14.49 -9.12
CA GLN A 42 -6.02 -15.66 -9.95
C GLN A 42 -7.37 -16.24 -9.51
N SER A 43 -7.95 -17.12 -10.32
CA SER A 43 -9.18 -17.85 -9.96
C SER A 43 -8.91 -19.01 -9.01
N LEU A 44 -9.95 -19.48 -8.31
CA LEU A 44 -9.82 -20.64 -7.41
C LEU A 44 -9.44 -21.91 -8.18
N VAL A 45 -9.97 -22.12 -9.39
CA VAL A 45 -9.62 -23.28 -10.23
C VAL A 45 -8.14 -23.29 -10.60
N GLU A 46 -7.56 -22.14 -10.92
CA GLU A 46 -6.13 -21.99 -11.18
C GLU A 46 -5.30 -22.21 -9.91
N ALA A 47 -5.71 -21.61 -8.80
CA ALA A 47 -5.01 -21.75 -7.52
C ALA A 47 -5.00 -23.20 -7.01
N GLN A 48 -6.11 -23.93 -7.17
CA GLN A 48 -6.17 -25.36 -6.83
C GLN A 48 -5.18 -26.17 -7.67
N HIS A 49 -5.15 -25.92 -8.98
CA HIS A 49 -4.23 -26.60 -9.88
C HIS A 49 -2.78 -26.29 -9.51
N ALA A 50 -2.43 -25.01 -9.38
CA ALA A 50 -1.08 -24.55 -9.02
C ALA A 50 -0.61 -25.13 -7.67
N PHE A 51 -1.50 -25.22 -6.67
CA PHE A 51 -1.17 -25.85 -5.39
C PHE A 51 -0.92 -27.35 -5.52
N LEU A 52 -1.68 -28.06 -6.35
CA LEU A 52 -1.57 -29.50 -6.54
C LEU A 52 -0.36 -29.90 -7.41
N THR A 53 0.02 -29.06 -8.37
CA THR A 53 1.19 -29.28 -9.24
C THR A 53 2.47 -28.65 -8.70
N ASP A 54 2.41 -27.98 -7.55
CA ASP A 54 3.49 -27.17 -6.97
C ASP A 54 3.97 -26.01 -7.87
N ASP A 55 3.14 -25.58 -8.82
CA ASP A 55 3.40 -24.51 -9.79
C ASP A 55 2.80 -23.17 -9.35
N ARG A 56 2.99 -22.83 -8.06
CA ARG A 56 2.38 -21.61 -7.48
C ARG A 56 3.07 -20.36 -8.04
N PRO A 57 2.31 -19.33 -8.44
CA PRO A 57 2.88 -18.13 -9.07
C PRO A 57 3.69 -17.25 -8.11
N TYR A 58 3.59 -17.47 -6.80
CA TYR A 58 4.32 -16.75 -5.77
C TYR A 58 5.25 -17.67 -4.99
N ARG A 59 6.46 -17.18 -4.67
CA ARG A 59 7.38 -17.86 -3.76
C ARG A 59 6.84 -17.79 -2.34
N GLN A 60 6.73 -18.95 -1.69
CA GLN A 60 6.38 -19.02 -0.27
C GLN A 60 7.49 -18.36 0.54
N ARG A 61 7.16 -17.33 1.32
CA ARG A 61 8.09 -16.75 2.28
C ARG A 61 8.12 -17.63 3.53
N GLU A 62 9.31 -17.91 4.05
CA GLU A 62 9.44 -18.59 5.34
C GLU A 62 8.69 -17.79 6.42
N GLY A 63 7.85 -18.49 7.19
CA GLY A 63 7.04 -17.91 8.26
C GLY A 63 5.62 -17.47 7.87
N THR A 64 5.32 -17.19 6.60
CA THR A 64 3.94 -16.88 6.15
C THR A 64 3.19 -18.15 5.75
N VAL A 65 3.90 -19.10 5.14
CA VAL A 65 3.36 -20.42 4.79
C VAL A 65 4.03 -21.50 5.64
N ARG A 66 3.25 -22.48 6.09
CA ARG A 66 3.73 -23.62 6.88
C ARG A 66 3.18 -24.93 6.35
N ALA A 67 3.90 -26.00 6.64
CA ALA A 67 3.41 -27.35 6.40
C ALA A 67 2.06 -27.60 7.11
N PRO A 68 1.19 -28.43 6.52
CA PRO A 68 -0.02 -28.91 7.18
C PRO A 68 0.31 -29.53 8.54
N ARG A 69 -0.51 -29.23 9.57
CA ARG A 69 -0.37 -29.85 10.89
C ARG A 69 -1.12 -31.19 10.87
N LYS A 70 -0.56 -32.24 11.47
CA LYS A 70 -1.21 -33.57 11.58
C LYS A 70 -2.65 -33.51 12.14
N LYS A 71 -2.90 -32.65 13.14
CA LYS A 71 -4.24 -32.44 13.74
C LYS A 71 -5.22 -31.63 12.86
N LYS A 72 -4.73 -31.01 11.78
CA LYS A 72 -5.52 -30.23 10.81
C LYS A 72 -5.38 -30.89 9.43
N ALA A 73 -5.76 -32.17 9.36
CA ALA A 73 -5.71 -32.95 8.14
C ALA A 73 -6.57 -32.31 7.03
N ARG A 74 -6.26 -32.67 5.78
CA ARG A 74 -7.10 -32.35 4.63
C ARG A 74 -8.48 -32.96 4.84
N ASP A 75 -9.51 -32.21 4.49
CA ASP A 75 -10.88 -32.71 4.60
C ASP A 75 -11.07 -33.90 3.65
N PRO A 76 -11.49 -35.08 4.15
CA PRO A 76 -11.70 -36.26 3.31
C PRO A 76 -12.78 -36.09 2.25
N ALA A 77 -13.69 -35.13 2.40
CA ALA A 77 -14.73 -34.82 1.41
C ALA A 77 -14.27 -33.79 0.38
N TRP A 78 -13.17 -33.07 0.62
CA TRP A 78 -12.66 -32.08 -0.33
C TRP A 78 -12.14 -32.78 -1.59
N ARG A 79 -12.54 -32.27 -2.75
CA ARG A 79 -12.04 -32.70 -4.06
C ARG A 79 -11.65 -31.46 -4.86
N PRO A 80 -10.59 -31.54 -5.68
CA PRO A 80 -10.31 -30.47 -6.62
C PRO A 80 -11.46 -30.34 -7.61
N LEU A 81 -11.65 -29.11 -8.08
CA LEU A 81 -12.56 -28.79 -9.17
C LEU A 81 -12.10 -29.49 -10.43
N GLU A 82 -13.05 -30.10 -11.12
CA GLU A 82 -12.79 -30.67 -12.44
C GLU A 82 -12.59 -29.53 -13.45
N ARG A 83 -11.45 -29.54 -14.15
CA ARG A 83 -11.11 -28.53 -15.16
C ARG A 83 -11.80 -28.83 -16.49
N THR A 84 -13.14 -28.76 -16.51
CA THR A 84 -13.90 -28.96 -17.75
C THR A 84 -13.62 -27.83 -18.74
N PRO A 85 -13.76 -28.06 -20.06
CA PRO A 85 -13.61 -27.01 -21.07
C PRO A 85 -14.48 -25.78 -20.79
N GLU A 86 -15.71 -25.98 -20.30
CA GLU A 86 -16.64 -24.90 -19.98
C GLU A 86 -16.16 -24.08 -18.78
N LEU A 87 -15.69 -24.73 -17.71
CA LEU A 87 -15.17 -24.02 -16.54
C LEU A 87 -13.92 -23.21 -16.90
N MET A 88 -13.01 -23.82 -17.68
CA MET A 88 -11.80 -23.14 -18.13
C MET A 88 -12.12 -21.96 -19.04
N ALA A 89 -13.05 -22.10 -19.99
CA ALA A 89 -13.48 -20.99 -20.84
C ALA A 89 -14.08 -19.83 -20.02
N ARG A 90 -14.84 -20.13 -18.95
CA ARG A 90 -15.36 -19.10 -18.03
C ARG A 90 -14.24 -18.41 -17.26
N ALA A 91 -13.25 -19.15 -16.77
CA ALA A 91 -12.10 -18.60 -16.06
C ALA A 91 -11.25 -17.72 -16.98
N ASP A 92 -10.99 -18.16 -18.21
CA ASP A 92 -10.25 -17.41 -19.22
C ASP A 92 -10.96 -16.09 -19.58
N GLN A 93 -12.30 -16.15 -19.78
CA GLN A 93 -13.11 -14.97 -20.03
C GLN A 93 -13.07 -14.00 -18.83
N ALA A 94 -13.27 -14.51 -17.61
CA ALA A 94 -13.21 -13.69 -16.40
C ALA A 94 -11.83 -13.05 -16.21
N GLY A 95 -10.74 -13.78 -16.48
CA GLY A 95 -9.38 -13.26 -16.49
C GLY A 95 -9.18 -12.14 -17.51
N ALA A 96 -9.65 -12.34 -18.75
CA ALA A 96 -9.59 -11.32 -19.78
C ALA A 96 -10.39 -10.07 -19.40
N ASP A 97 -11.57 -10.23 -18.79
CA ASP A 97 -12.43 -9.12 -18.37
C ASP A 97 -11.80 -8.34 -17.22
N TYR A 98 -11.26 -9.04 -16.22
CA TYR A 98 -10.53 -8.45 -15.10
C TYR A 98 -9.33 -7.62 -15.58
N MET A 99 -8.52 -8.16 -16.50
CA MET A 99 -7.38 -7.44 -17.06
C MET A 99 -7.80 -6.19 -17.84
N ARG A 100 -8.90 -6.24 -18.61
CA ARG A 100 -9.42 -5.05 -19.30
C ARG A 100 -9.88 -3.98 -18.31
N SER A 101 -10.62 -4.36 -17.27
CA SER A 101 -11.05 -3.43 -16.21
C SER A 101 -9.85 -2.78 -15.51
N PHE A 102 -8.82 -3.57 -15.18
CA PHE A 102 -7.61 -3.06 -14.56
C PHE A 102 -6.87 -2.06 -15.48
N ASP A 103 -6.78 -2.35 -16.78
CA ASP A 103 -6.19 -1.43 -17.75
C ASP A 103 -7.00 -0.15 -17.95
N GLU A 104 -8.32 -0.23 -17.93
CA GLU A 104 -9.22 0.93 -17.96
C GLU A 104 -9.05 1.81 -16.73
N ASP A 105 -9.02 1.22 -15.53
CA ASP A 105 -8.77 1.92 -14.27
C ASP A 105 -7.39 2.58 -14.28
N ARG A 106 -6.36 1.88 -14.77
CA ARG A 106 -5.01 2.42 -14.93
C ARG A 106 -4.99 3.62 -15.88
N ARG A 107 -5.71 3.55 -17.01
CA ARG A 107 -5.85 4.69 -17.95
C ARG A 107 -6.64 5.84 -17.34
N ARG A 108 -7.71 5.56 -16.59
CA ARG A 108 -8.51 6.57 -15.88
C ARG A 108 -7.64 7.31 -14.88
N HIS A 109 -6.94 6.58 -14.01
CA HIS A 109 -6.04 7.15 -13.01
C HIS A 109 -4.91 7.97 -13.64
N ALA A 110 -4.35 7.51 -14.77
CA ALA A 110 -3.35 8.29 -15.51
C ALA A 110 -3.92 9.61 -16.06
N LYS A 111 -5.16 9.63 -16.55
CA LYS A 111 -5.84 10.86 -16.99
C LYS A 111 -6.17 11.79 -15.82
N GLU A 112 -6.65 11.25 -14.70
CA GLU A 112 -6.92 12.02 -13.48
C GLU A 112 -5.64 12.67 -12.96
N THR A 113 -4.55 11.92 -12.89
CA THR A 113 -3.22 12.44 -12.49
C THR A 113 -2.69 13.49 -13.47
N ALA A 114 -2.95 13.34 -14.77
CA ALA A 114 -2.56 14.33 -15.77
C ALA A 114 -3.42 15.60 -15.73
N ALA A 115 -4.68 15.51 -15.29
CA ALA A 115 -5.60 16.63 -15.18
C ALA A 115 -5.35 17.49 -13.93
N ASP A 116 -4.86 16.88 -12.84
CA ASP A 116 -4.46 17.55 -11.61
C ASP A 116 -3.05 17.10 -11.18
N PRO A 117 -1.98 17.67 -11.79
CA PRO A 117 -0.61 17.26 -11.53
C PRO A 117 -0.10 17.62 -10.14
N GLU A 118 -0.67 18.67 -9.51
CA GLU A 118 -0.29 19.12 -8.17
C GLU A 118 -1.05 18.34 -7.08
N GLY A 119 -2.23 17.82 -7.42
CA GLY A 119 -3.02 16.93 -6.60
C GLY A 119 -3.73 17.67 -5.46
N PRO A 120 -4.31 16.91 -4.49
CA PRO A 120 -5.14 17.49 -3.45
C PRO A 120 -4.39 18.39 -2.45
N MET A 121 -3.06 18.49 -2.56
CA MET A 121 -2.21 19.36 -1.73
C MET A 121 -1.72 20.60 -2.48
N GLU A 122 -2.24 20.91 -3.67
CA GLU A 122 -1.82 22.08 -4.47
C GLU A 122 -1.79 23.37 -3.65
N GLY A 123 -2.90 23.73 -2.99
CA GLY A 123 -2.99 24.95 -2.18
C GLY A 123 -1.97 24.98 -1.03
N TYR A 124 -1.83 23.87 -0.30
CA TYR A 124 -0.83 23.76 0.78
C TYR A 124 0.59 23.90 0.26
N ASN A 125 0.90 23.23 -0.85
CA ASN A 125 2.23 23.24 -1.45
C ASN A 125 2.59 24.63 -1.98
N SER A 126 1.63 25.33 -2.60
CA SER A 126 1.78 26.71 -3.08
C SER A 126 2.07 27.70 -1.95
N ASP A 127 1.32 27.62 -0.84
CA ASP A 127 1.54 28.50 0.32
C ASP A 127 2.89 28.23 1.00
N VAL A 128 3.28 26.95 1.10
CA VAL A 128 4.59 26.55 1.61
C VAL A 128 5.73 27.05 0.72
N GLU A 129 5.58 26.97 -0.60
CA GLU A 129 6.57 27.44 -1.55
C GLU A 129 6.72 28.97 -1.47
N THR A 130 5.61 29.69 -1.36
CA THR A 130 5.60 31.14 -1.13
C THR A 130 6.32 31.50 0.17
N LEU A 131 5.98 30.82 1.28
CA LEU A 131 6.67 31.03 2.55
C LEU A 131 8.17 30.75 2.45
N ARG A 132 8.58 29.74 1.69
CA ARG A 132 9.99 29.40 1.48
C ARG A 132 10.72 30.48 0.70
N ALA A 133 10.10 31.04 -0.33
CA ALA A 133 10.67 32.13 -1.12
C ALA A 133 10.89 33.39 -0.27
N GLU A 134 9.97 33.68 0.66
CA GLU A 134 10.05 34.82 1.58
C GLU A 134 10.93 34.55 2.82
N ALA A 135 11.21 33.28 3.14
CA ALA A 135 11.90 32.89 4.37
C ALA A 135 13.27 33.56 4.62
N PRO A 136 14.11 33.88 3.61
CA PRO A 136 15.37 34.58 3.82
C PRO A 136 15.22 35.97 4.45
N ASP A 137 14.09 36.64 4.22
CA ASP A 137 13.81 37.99 4.71
C ASP A 137 13.00 38.00 6.02
N LEU A 138 12.63 36.82 6.52
CA LEU A 138 11.80 36.64 7.71
C LEU A 138 12.63 36.10 8.89
N SER A 139 12.25 36.47 10.11
CA SER A 139 12.78 35.83 11.30
C SER A 139 12.30 34.38 11.39
N TYR A 140 13.10 33.53 12.06
CA TYR A 140 12.70 32.16 12.39
C TYR A 140 11.30 32.07 13.04
N ARG A 141 10.94 33.06 13.87
CA ARG A 141 9.65 33.10 14.57
C ARG A 141 8.50 33.31 13.59
N GLU A 142 8.67 34.23 12.64
CA GLU A 142 7.68 34.52 11.59
C GLU A 142 7.49 33.30 10.68
N VAL A 143 8.58 32.70 10.20
CA VAL A 143 8.51 31.46 9.39
C VAL A 143 7.79 30.34 10.14
N ARG A 144 8.09 30.16 11.43
CA ARG A 144 7.46 29.14 12.26
C ARG A 144 5.97 29.37 12.48
N ASP A 145 5.58 30.61 12.76
CA ASP A 145 4.20 30.93 13.08
C ASP A 145 3.34 30.91 11.79
N ARG A 146 3.87 31.37 10.65
CA ARG A 146 3.25 31.22 9.33
C ARG A 146 3.12 29.76 8.88
N LEU A 147 4.18 28.95 9.02
CA LEU A 147 4.09 27.54 8.68
C LEU A 147 3.03 26.81 9.52
N ARG A 148 2.92 27.14 10.81
CA ARG A 148 1.86 26.61 11.67
C ARG A 148 0.48 26.98 11.15
N GLN A 149 0.29 28.25 10.74
CA GLN A 149 -0.97 28.72 10.18
C GLN A 149 -1.34 27.97 8.89
N ILE A 150 -0.42 27.90 7.92
CA ILE A 150 -0.60 27.15 6.65
C ILE A 150 -1.02 25.70 6.94
N THR A 151 -0.30 25.01 7.83
CA THR A 151 -0.64 23.61 8.16
C THR A 151 -2.02 23.47 8.80
N SER A 152 -2.51 24.49 9.51
CA SER A 152 -3.83 24.48 10.12
C SER A 152 -4.94 24.79 9.11
N GLU A 153 -4.74 25.77 8.24
CA GLU A 153 -5.71 26.21 7.22
C GLU A 153 -5.98 25.10 6.20
N HIS A 154 -4.94 24.37 5.80
CA HIS A 154 -5.06 23.22 4.90
C HIS A 154 -5.46 21.91 5.61
N GLY A 155 -5.79 21.94 6.90
CA GLY A 155 -6.25 20.76 7.63
C GLY A 155 -5.18 19.67 7.82
N VAL A 156 -3.89 20.03 7.75
CA VAL A 156 -2.75 19.10 7.94
C VAL A 156 -1.92 19.51 9.16
N PRO A 157 -2.50 19.53 10.37
CA PRO A 157 -1.80 20.02 11.56
C PRO A 157 -0.58 19.15 11.84
N MET A 158 0.59 19.79 11.88
CA MET A 158 1.85 19.12 12.16
C MET A 158 2.26 19.25 13.63
N SER A 159 3.00 18.26 14.12
CA SER A 159 3.57 18.33 15.47
C SER A 159 4.50 19.55 15.61
N SER A 160 4.58 20.13 16.80
CA SER A 160 5.49 21.26 17.09
C SER A 160 6.96 20.96 16.78
N THR A 161 7.37 19.70 16.89
CA THR A 161 8.73 19.24 16.53
C THR A 161 8.94 19.24 15.02
N HIS A 162 7.92 18.91 14.23
CA HIS A 162 7.99 18.99 12.77
C HIS A 162 8.04 20.44 12.32
N ILE A 163 7.13 21.30 12.79
CA ILE A 163 7.09 22.73 12.44
C ILE A 163 8.43 23.39 12.77
N ARG A 164 8.97 23.18 13.99
CA ARG A 164 10.26 23.76 14.38
C ARG A 164 11.41 23.34 13.46
N PHE A 165 11.39 22.11 12.97
CA PHE A 165 12.45 21.58 12.13
C PHE A 165 12.32 22.09 10.69
N ALA A 166 11.12 22.01 10.09
CA ALA A 166 10.84 22.56 8.78
C ALA A 166 11.13 24.07 8.69
N SER A 167 10.72 24.86 9.69
CA SER A 167 11.01 26.30 9.72
C SER A 167 12.50 26.62 9.77
N ARG A 168 13.32 25.78 10.45
CA ARG A 168 14.78 25.96 10.43
C ARG A 168 15.37 25.68 9.05
N LEU A 169 14.83 24.69 8.35
CA LEU A 169 15.27 24.34 6.99
C LEU A 169 14.85 25.39 5.96
N MET A 170 13.72 26.05 6.17
CA MET A 170 13.28 27.18 5.34
C MET A 170 14.15 28.42 5.56
N THR A 171 14.56 28.72 6.79
CA THR A 171 15.43 29.87 7.11
C THR A 171 16.90 29.63 6.78
N ASP A 172 17.40 28.40 6.94
CA ASP A 172 18.79 28.03 6.69
C ASP A 172 18.87 26.64 6.05
N GLU A 173 19.03 26.60 4.73
CA GLU A 173 19.22 25.34 4.00
C GLU A 173 20.51 24.60 4.41
N GLY A 174 21.50 25.30 4.98
CA GLY A 174 22.75 24.74 5.49
C GLY A 174 22.67 24.16 6.89
N TYR A 175 21.53 24.28 7.59
CA TYR A 175 21.35 23.91 9.00
C TYR A 175 21.87 22.50 9.35
N TYR A 176 21.70 21.52 8.45
CA TYR A 176 22.12 20.14 8.70
C TYR A 176 23.65 19.94 8.61
N ARG A 177 24.36 20.78 7.85
CA ARG A 177 25.84 20.73 7.80
C ARG A 177 26.42 21.08 9.17
N GLY A 178 25.77 21.98 9.91
CA GLY A 178 26.13 22.31 11.29
C GLY A 178 25.60 21.33 12.34
N HIS A 179 24.54 20.57 12.05
CA HIS A 179 23.80 19.78 13.06
C HIS A 179 23.36 18.37 12.61
N PRO A 180 24.28 17.51 12.10
CA PRO A 180 23.93 16.20 11.55
C PRO A 180 23.28 15.25 12.56
N LEU A 181 23.74 15.25 13.81
CA LEU A 181 23.19 14.38 14.86
C LEU A 181 21.77 14.76 15.28
N ARG A 182 21.41 16.05 15.27
CA ARG A 182 20.05 16.51 15.59
C ARG A 182 19.05 16.07 14.51
N THR A 183 19.48 16.16 13.25
CA THR A 183 18.71 15.72 12.09
C THR A 183 18.48 14.20 12.10
N ALA A 184 19.54 13.43 12.36
CA ALA A 184 19.44 11.97 12.49
C ALA A 184 18.52 11.55 13.65
N ALA A 185 18.67 12.17 14.82
CA ALA A 185 17.82 11.88 15.99
C ALA A 185 16.34 12.21 15.74
N TRP A 186 16.04 13.28 15.01
CA TRP A 186 14.67 13.62 14.62
C TRP A 186 14.06 12.53 13.73
N MET A 187 14.80 12.07 12.71
CA MET A 187 14.32 11.06 11.76
C MET A 187 14.06 9.72 12.44
N VAL A 188 14.96 9.27 13.30
CA VAL A 188 14.77 8.03 14.09
C VAL A 188 13.53 8.11 14.99
N ARG A 189 13.31 9.28 15.62
CA ARG A 189 12.25 9.44 16.63
C ARG A 189 10.85 9.69 16.05
N HIS A 190 10.75 10.26 14.85
CA HIS A 190 9.47 10.74 14.31
C HIS A 190 9.11 10.23 12.91
N ALA A 191 9.95 9.40 12.27
CA ALA A 191 9.57 8.71 11.04
C ALA A 191 8.64 7.51 11.35
N ARG A 192 7.40 7.57 10.86
CA ARG A 192 6.47 6.42 10.74
C ARG A 192 6.82 5.60 9.48
N PRO A 193 6.23 4.40 9.22
CA PRO A 193 6.61 3.53 8.10
C PRO A 193 6.18 4.03 6.69
N ARG A 194 6.37 5.33 6.40
CA ARG A 194 6.68 5.81 5.05
C ARG A 194 8.17 5.56 4.78
N THR A 195 8.59 5.57 3.51
CA THR A 195 10.04 5.48 3.25
C THR A 195 10.74 6.68 3.89
N TYR A 196 11.86 6.44 4.57
CA TYR A 196 12.69 7.48 5.20
C TYR A 196 12.98 8.63 4.22
N ARG A 197 13.20 8.29 2.95
CA ARG A 197 13.43 9.22 1.85
C ARG A 197 12.24 10.17 1.61
N GLN A 198 11.01 9.66 1.54
CA GLN A 198 9.82 10.50 1.36
C GLN A 198 9.66 11.46 2.53
N ARG A 199 9.84 10.97 3.77
CA ARG A 199 9.70 11.83 4.95
C ARG A 199 10.78 12.91 5.01
N TRP A 200 12.00 12.58 4.61
CA TRP A 200 13.08 13.54 4.47
C TRP A 200 12.77 14.60 3.43
N GLU A 201 12.25 14.20 2.27
CA GLU A 201 11.81 15.10 1.20
C GLU A 201 10.76 16.08 1.73
N GLU A 202 9.66 15.57 2.32
CA GLU A 202 8.54 16.38 2.86
C GLU A 202 9.02 17.43 3.86
N VAL A 203 9.99 17.07 4.70
CA VAL A 203 10.51 17.95 5.74
C VAL A 203 11.47 18.99 5.18
N ARG A 204 12.29 18.58 4.21
CA ARG A 204 13.26 19.44 3.53
C ARG A 204 12.56 20.47 2.65
N THR A 205 11.53 20.06 1.94
CA THR A 205 10.77 20.92 1.03
C THR A 205 9.63 21.65 1.74
N GLY A 206 9.07 21.06 2.79
CA GLY A 206 7.81 21.46 3.40
C GLY A 206 6.59 20.95 2.61
N THR A 207 6.80 20.41 1.41
CA THR A 207 5.74 20.01 0.48
C THR A 207 5.28 18.58 0.73
N ILE A 208 3.98 18.35 0.57
CA ILE A 208 3.38 17.02 0.70
C ILE A 208 2.99 16.55 -0.69
N ARG A 209 3.59 15.43 -1.12
CA ARG A 209 3.22 14.76 -2.35
C ARG A 209 2.64 13.39 -2.05
N PHE A 210 1.42 13.17 -2.53
CA PHE A 210 0.83 11.85 -2.56
C PHE A 210 1.34 11.13 -3.81
N SER A 211 2.20 10.14 -3.62
CA SER A 211 2.46 9.17 -4.67
C SER A 211 1.27 8.21 -4.74
N PHE A 212 0.39 8.38 -5.73
CA PHE A 212 -0.64 7.38 -6.03
C PHE A 212 -0.09 6.20 -6.85
N ALA A 213 1.19 6.23 -7.24
CA ALA A 213 1.88 5.12 -7.86
C ALA A 213 2.54 4.21 -6.81
N ARG A 214 2.03 2.99 -6.68
CA ARG A 214 2.79 1.81 -6.26
C ARG A 214 2.80 0.82 -7.42
#